data_AF-A0A0L0F6S6-F1
#
_entry.id   AF-A0A0L0F6S6-F1
#
_cell.length_a   1.000
_cell.length_b   1.000
_cell.length_c   1.000
_cell.angle_alpha   90.00
_cell.angle_beta   90.00
_cell.angle_gamma   90.00
#
_symmetry.space_group_name_H-M   'P 1'
#
loop_
_entity.id
_entity.type
_entity.pdbx_description
1 polymer ?
#
loop_
_entity_poly.entity_id
_entity_poly.type
_entity_poly.pdbx_seq_one_letter_code
_entity_poly.pdbx_strand_id
1 'polypeptide(L)' 'VSDRAFFAVYDGHGGDRVAKYAGIHLHELLLNSSEYKDGDYHAALKKSFLGLDEKMRDDKQMLNVKSGATAVATLVTRM' A
#
# COMPACT_ATOMS: atom_id res chain seq x y z
N VAL A 1 9.71 9.44 -18.72
CA VAL A 1 9.50 8.14 -18.04
C VAL A 1 9.91 8.32 -16.60
N SER A 2 9.10 7.90 -15.62
CA SER A 2 9.49 7.94 -14.21
C SER A 2 10.67 6.99 -14.00
N ASP A 3 11.71 7.41 -13.28
CA ASP A 3 12.89 6.60 -12.97
C ASP A 3 12.65 5.56 -11.85
N ARG A 4 11.39 5.41 -11.43
CA ARG A 4 10.96 4.48 -10.38
C ARG A 4 9.67 3.78 -10.78
N ALA A 5 9.56 2.49 -10.44
CA ALA A 5 8.39 1.66 -10.70
C ALA A 5 7.97 0.89 -9.44
N PHE A 6 6.67 0.70 -9.25
CA PHE A 6 6.11 -0.07 -8.14
C PHE A 6 5.23 -1.19 -8.70
N PHE A 7 5.43 -2.40 -8.18
CA PHE A 7 4.63 -3.58 -8.53
C PHE A 7 4.16 -4.23 -7.24
N ALA A 8 2.92 -4.71 -7.22
CA ALA A 8 2.40 -5.47 -6.10
C ALA A 8 1.34 -6.49 -6.52
N VAL A 9 1.30 -7.61 -5.82
CA VAL A 9 0.24 -8.63 -5.91
C VAL A 9 -0.45 -8.70 -4.55
N TYR A 10 -1.78 -8.69 -4.59
CA TYR A 10 -2.63 -8.76 -3.40
C TYR A 10 -3.54 -9.98 -3.49
N ASP A 11 -3.40 -10.91 -2.55
CA ASP A 11 -4.23 -12.13 -2.49
C ASP A 11 -5.32 -11.97 -1.43
N GLY A 12 -6.54 -11.66 -1.88
CA GLY A 12 -7.69 -11.40 -1.02
C GLY A 12 -8.35 -12.67 -0.49
N HIS A 13 -8.83 -12.62 0.75
CA HIS A 13 -9.57 -13.72 1.38
C HIS A 13 -10.75 -13.18 2.20
N GLY A 14 -11.84 -13.95 2.25
CA GLY A 14 -13.10 -13.49 2.88
C GLY A 14 -13.80 -12.34 2.11
N GLY A 15 -13.41 -12.12 0.86
CA GLY A 15 -13.86 -11.04 -0.03
C GLY A 15 -12.68 -10.38 -0.75
N ASP A 16 -12.95 -9.58 -1.78
CA ASP A 16 -11.94 -8.93 -2.63
C ASP A 16 -11.66 -7.46 -2.26
N ARG A 17 -12.43 -6.93 -1.31
CA ARG A 17 -12.46 -5.49 -1.01
C ARG A 17 -11.15 -4.95 -0.48
N VAL A 18 -10.50 -5.64 0.46
CA VAL A 18 -9.20 -5.22 1.00
C VAL A 18 -8.11 -5.29 -0.07
N ALA A 19 -8.08 -6.34 -0.90
CA ALA A 19 -7.12 -6.45 -2.00
C ALA A 19 -7.29 -5.31 -3.03
N LYS A 20 -8.53 -4.99 -3.40
CA LYS A 20 -8.85 -3.86 -4.29
C LYS A 20 -8.46 -2.51 -3.67
N TYR A 21 -8.77 -2.31 -2.39
CA TYR A 21 -8.42 -1.08 -1.67
C TYR A 21 -6.90 -0.87 -1.63
N ALA A 22 -6.15 -1.92 -1.29
CA ALA A 22 -4.69 -1.90 -1.28
C ALA A 22 -4.10 -1.58 -2.68
N GLY A 23 -4.65 -2.20 -3.73
CA GLY A 23 -4.24 -1.95 -5.11
C GLY A 23 -4.39 -0.50 -5.56
N ILE A 24 -5.40 0.21 -5.03
CA ILE A 24 -5.63 1.62 -5.35
C ILE A 24 -4.74 2.54 -4.50
N HIS A 25 -4.55 2.25 -3.21
CA HIS A 25 -4.04 3.25 -2.27
C HIS A 25 -2.60 3.04 -1.77
N LEU A 26 -2.07 1.82 -1.77
CA LEU A 26 -0.77 1.54 -1.13
C LEU A 26 0.37 2.35 -1.76
N HIS A 27 0.41 2.37 -3.09
CA HIS A 27 1.46 3.07 -3.84
C HIS A 27 1.34 4.60 -3.71
N GLU A 28 0.13 5.14 -3.56
CA GLU A 28 -0.09 6.57 -3.30
C GLU A 28 0.48 6.97 -1.93
N LEU A 29 0.23 6.15 -0.90
CA LEU A 29 0.77 6.36 0.44
C LEU A 29 2.30 6.27 0.45
N LEU A 30 2.88 5.37 -0.34
CA LEU A 30 4.33 5.25 -0.53
C LEU A 30 4.93 6.53 -1.09
N LEU A 31 4.44 6.99 -2.23
CA LEU A 31 4.94 8.19 -2.90
C LEU A 31 4.80 9.46 -2.05
N ASN A 32 3.78 9.53 -1.19
CA ASN A 32 3.51 10.70 -0.38
C ASN A 32 4.28 10.75 0.95
N SER A 33 4.84 9.63 1.41
CA SER A 33 5.60 9.56 2.65
C SER A 33 6.86 10.43 2.61
N SER A 34 7.25 10.99 3.76
CA SER A 34 8.51 11.76 3.88
C SER A 34 9.71 10.85 3.70
N GLU A 35 9.65 9.64 4.25
CA GLU A 35 10.69 8.62 4.17
C GLU A 35 11.03 8.26 2.73
N TYR A 36 10.02 8.17 1.84
CA TYR A 36 10.25 7.92 0.41
C TYR A 36 10.99 9.09 -0.26
N LYS A 37 10.64 10.33 0.11
CA LYS A 37 11.27 11.55 -0.44
C LYS A 37 12.72 11.69 0.04
N ASP A 38 12.99 11.22 1.26
CA ASP A 38 14.32 11.20 1.88
C ASP A 38 15.18 10.01 1.41
N GLY A 39 14.60 9.08 0.63
CA GLY A 39 15.29 7.91 0.10
C GLY A 39 15.36 6.71 1.06
N ASP A 40 14.75 6.80 2.24
CA ASP A 40 14.60 5.67 3.16
C ASP A 40 13.40 4.79 2.73
N TYR A 41 13.62 4.02 1.66
CA TYR A 41 12.57 3.20 1.07
C TYR A 41 12.06 2.08 1.98
N HIS A 42 12.90 1.59 2.91
CA HIS A 42 12.49 0.55 3.85
C HIS A 42 11.49 1.10 4.87
N ALA A 43 11.81 2.24 5.50
CA ALA A 43 10.87 2.91 6.40
C ALA A 43 9.62 3.38 5.66
N ALA A 44 9.78 3.89 4.44
CA ALA A 44 8.67 4.32 3.58
C ALA A 44 7.68 3.18 3.35
N LEU A 45 8.14 2.02 2.85
CA LEU A 45 7.29 0.85 2.64
C LEU A 45 6.57 0.46 3.94
N LYS A 46 7.30 0.29 5.05
CA LYS A 46 6.67 -0.07 6.33
C LYS A 46 5.56 0.90 6.72
N LYS A 47 5.82 2.21 6.62
CA LYS A 47 4.85 3.25 6.97
C LYS A 47 3.64 3.26 6.04
N SER A 48 3.83 3.01 4.74
CA SER A 48 2.73 2.94 3.78
C SER A 48 1.78 1.77 4.05
N PHE A 49 2.31 0.61 4.44
CA PHE A 49 1.50 -0.54 4.82
C PHE A 49 0.69 -0.26 6.09
N LEU A 50 1.31 0.31 7.12
CA LEU A 50 0.62 0.69 8.35
C LEU A 50 -0.44 1.78 8.09
N GLY A 51 -0.08 2.81 7.33
CA GLY A 51 -0.98 3.90 6.97
C GLY A 51 -2.15 3.43 6.08
N LEU A 52 -1.96 2.40 5.26
CA LEU A 52 -3.04 1.79 4.50
C LEU A 52 -4.07 1.14 5.43
N ASP A 53 -3.59 0.40 6.44
CA ASP A 53 -4.45 -0.28 7.41
C ASP A 53 -5.21 0.74 8.29
N GLU A 54 -4.54 1.80 8.75
CA GLU A 54 -5.18 2.92 9.45
C GLU A 54 -6.23 3.62 8.57
N LYS A 55 -5.90 3.89 7.30
CA LYS A 55 -6.82 4.50 6.35
C LYS A 55 -8.06 3.62 6.14
N MET A 56 -7.90 2.31 5.98
CA MET A 56 -9.03 1.38 5.87
C MET A 56 -9.88 1.37 7.14
N ARG A 57 -9.25 1.41 8.33
CA ARG A 57 -9.98 1.44 9.60
C ARG A 57 -10.86 2.69 9.73
N ASP A 58 -10.38 3.83 9.24
CA ASP A 58 -11.06 5.12 9.38
C ASP A 58 -12.02 5.44 8.21
N ASP A 59 -11.96 4.66 7.12
CA ASP A 59 -12.81 4.82 5.93
C ASP A 59 -14.20 4.22 6.15
N LYS A 60 -15.24 5.06 6.05
CA LYS A 60 -16.64 4.65 6.20
C LYS A 60 -17.06 3.56 5.23
N GLN A 61 -16.48 3.51 4.03
CA GLN A 61 -16.79 2.47 3.06
C GLN A 61 -16.28 1.11 3.54
N MET A 62 -15.15 1.08 4.23
CA MET A 62 -14.49 -0.13 4.75
C MET A 62 -15.05 -0.59 6.11
N LEU A 63 -16.00 0.16 6.69
CA LEU A 63 -16.71 -0.27 7.89
C LEU A 63 -17.39 -1.64 7.67
N ASN A 64 -17.22 -2.54 8.64
CA ASN A 64 -17.76 -3.90 8.66
C ASN A 64 -17.28 -4.82 7.53
N VAL A 65 -16.23 -4.43 6.78
CA VAL A 65 -15.53 -5.37 5.91
C VAL A 65 -14.85 -6.42 6.76
N LYS A 66 -15.14 -7.69 6.46
CA LYS A 66 -14.52 -8.84 7.13
C LYS A 66 -13.50 -9.57 6.23
N SER A 67 -13.25 -9.06 5.02
CA SER A 67 -12.20 -9.58 4.15
C SER A 67 -10.82 -9.10 4.61
N GLY A 68 -9.78 -9.83 4.24
CA GLY A 68 -8.38 -9.41 4.34
C GLY A 68 -7.66 -9.65 3.01
N ALA A 69 -6.37 -9.29 2.95
CA ALA A 69 -5.50 -9.65 1.85
C ALA A 69 -4.06 -9.84 2.32
N THR A 70 -3.33 -10.76 1.68
CA THR A 70 -1.87 -10.73 1.70
C THR A 70 -1.37 -9.72 0.67
N ALA A 71 -0.08 -9.36 0.74
CA ALA A 71 0.53 -8.46 -0.21
C ALA A 71 2.02 -8.79 -0.37
N VAL A 72 2.48 -8.86 -1.62
CA VAL A 72 3.90 -8.88 -1.98
C VAL A 72 4.14 -7.70 -2.90
N ALA A 73 5.08 -6.83 -2.57
CA ALA A 73 5.36 -5.60 -3.30
C ALA A 73 6.86 -5.43 -3.59
N THR A 74 7.17 -4.72 -4.66
CA THR A 74 8.54 -4.38 -5.05
C THR A 74 8.57 -2.95 -5.57
N LEU A 75 9.51 -2.16 -5.03
CA LEU A 75 9.87 -0.85 -5.54
C LEU A 75 11.20 -0.98 -6.31
N VAL A 76 11.18 -0.62 -7.58
CA VAL A 76 12.36 -0.56 -8.44
C VAL A 76 12.81 0.89 -8.53
N THR A 77 14.06 1.17 -8.14
CA THR A 77 14.67 2.49 -8.22
C THR A 77 15.96 2.41 -9.03
N ARG A 78 16.35 3.51 -9.68
CA ARG A 78 17.74 3.65 -10.12
C ARG A 78 18.64 3.80 -8.89
N MET A 79 19.76 3.08 -8.89
CA MET A 79 20.86 3.25 -7.94
C MET A 79 21.61 4.56 -8.23
#